data_AF-A0A350SR36-F1
#
_entry.id   AF-A0A350SR36-F1
#
_cell.length_a   1.000
_cell.length_b   1.000
_cell.length_c   1.000
_cell.angle_alpha   90.00
_cell.angle_beta   90.00
_cell.angle_gamma   90.00
#
_symmetry.space_group_name_H-M   'P 1'
#
loop_
_entity.id
_entity.type
_entity.pdbx_description
1 polymer ?
#
loop_
_entity_poly.entity_id
_entity_poly.type
_entity_poly.pdbx_seq_one_letter_code
_entity_poly.pdbx_strand_id
1 'polypeptide(L)'
;MGNRPSNQAAQPVNVLDAAIGMRLAYWAYEHKDVQKAEKVATYPDAWEHAKPGFHLPADWPVARQDAEGRLLPGSPEGWNTQHNADGQLENQFKVSINTETRQITFDFKGSDAWSNWKSDLGNAGASEFAKIQEQAQRAFEALKNDERYKGYRFAATGHSLGGGMAQSFALRNNIDAYVYNSLPIARETIRGDYFKDAGGYDRALERYQAPGRQVHDVRTPNDIATYNYEGVWQGQYLSRRMGQEPTVLPGPSVPNFLKTALVLSGSGTLVAGAIMGQDHANQALFDAQQGLSVNAQGRYRIPEGHADFARVPPEARQLFAKLGESPVIKASCVATSDDVSPFDRFHIRHEDGSMEHIGVNTRTGDVEIDHYDKRGQRTLIEMNGRRAQPARVTEFDAEGKPIKTETVAMREGSPPSGHEQTRTAQAEPRKPAPEAAPALSPRQQAQFSQAYRQTSEALQRQGLTPTQISQVCAAAVAHCARVDQGEPERFLVSKDGQRLGVVHEGRILSEMPIAPALARGTEAHLAQAAQQRETTPTVNEQAQASQRLASAPQTPAPVRI
;
A
#
# COMPACT_ATOMS: atom_id res chain seq x y z
N MET A 1 37.33 -8.26 -50.71
CA MET A 1 37.40 -7.82 -49.30
C MET A 1 35.98 -7.55 -48.83
N GLY A 2 35.37 -8.49 -48.11
CA GLY A 2 33.97 -8.41 -47.70
C GLY A 2 33.84 -7.83 -46.29
N ASN A 3 33.09 -6.75 -46.15
CA ASN A 3 32.69 -6.18 -44.87
C ASN A 3 31.74 -7.14 -44.14
N ARG A 4 32.15 -7.65 -42.97
CA ARG A 4 31.22 -8.22 -41.99
C ARG A 4 30.69 -7.07 -41.12
N PRO A 5 29.36 -6.86 -41.03
CA PRO A 5 28.80 -6.02 -39.99
C PRO A 5 29.01 -6.73 -38.65
N SER A 6 29.64 -6.03 -37.71
CA SER A 6 29.77 -6.45 -36.32
C SER A 6 28.38 -6.42 -35.68
N ASN A 7 27.73 -7.59 -35.57
CA ASN A 7 26.70 -7.83 -34.58
C ASN A 7 27.35 -7.75 -33.19
N GLN A 8 27.51 -6.53 -32.66
CA GLN A 8 27.54 -6.36 -31.21
C GLN A 8 26.15 -6.74 -30.72
N ALA A 9 26.02 -7.96 -30.21
CA ALA A 9 24.86 -8.34 -29.43
C ALA A 9 24.66 -7.26 -28.36
N ALA A 10 23.50 -6.60 -28.39
CA ALA A 10 23.11 -5.66 -27.35
C ALA A 10 23.27 -6.39 -26.01
N GLN A 11 24.16 -5.88 -25.15
CA GLN A 11 24.31 -6.37 -23.79
C GLN A 11 22.92 -6.46 -23.17
N PRO A 12 22.52 -7.59 -22.57
CA PRO A 12 21.23 -7.69 -21.91
C PRO A 12 21.13 -6.53 -20.93
N VAL A 13 20.04 -5.79 -21.04
CA VAL A 13 19.78 -4.60 -20.25
C VAL A 13 19.91 -4.99 -18.78
N ASN A 14 20.88 -4.42 -18.04
CA ASN A 14 21.01 -4.60 -16.60
C ASN A 14 19.81 -3.93 -15.90
N VAL A 15 18.70 -4.64 -15.86
CA VAL A 15 17.49 -4.28 -15.13
C VAL A 15 17.72 -4.55 -13.65
N LEU A 16 17.28 -3.66 -12.77
CA LEU A 16 17.37 -3.90 -11.33
C LEU A 16 16.39 -5.03 -10.97
N ASP A 17 16.87 -5.96 -10.16
CA ASP A 17 16.09 -7.06 -9.60
C ASP A 17 15.13 -6.50 -8.52
N ALA A 18 13.84 -6.84 -8.56
CA ALA A 18 12.85 -6.41 -7.56
C ALA A 18 13.21 -6.85 -6.12
N ALA A 19 13.86 -7.99 -5.94
CA ALA A 19 14.38 -8.39 -4.62
C ALA A 19 15.49 -7.46 -4.13
N ILE A 20 16.38 -7.01 -5.03
CA ILE A 20 17.42 -6.02 -4.69
C ILE A 20 16.79 -4.67 -4.40
N GLY A 21 15.88 -4.20 -5.26
CA GLY A 21 15.17 -2.93 -5.05
C GLY A 21 14.41 -2.90 -3.71
N MET A 22 13.85 -4.03 -3.28
CA MET A 22 13.15 -4.16 -1.99
C MET A 22 14.12 -4.04 -0.81
N ARG A 23 15.29 -4.68 -0.89
CA ARG A 23 16.35 -4.54 0.13
C ARG A 23 16.86 -3.10 0.20
N LEU A 24 17.10 -2.45 -0.94
CA LEU A 24 17.52 -1.04 -0.97
C LEU A 24 16.43 -0.12 -0.37
N ALA A 25 15.16 -0.34 -0.66
CA ALA A 25 14.06 0.37 -0.02
C ALA A 25 13.99 0.14 1.50
N TYR A 26 14.31 -1.06 1.98
CA TYR A 26 14.40 -1.36 3.41
C TYR A 26 15.59 -0.66 4.08
N TRP A 27 16.72 -0.54 3.39
CA TRP A 27 17.90 0.17 3.88
C TRP A 27 17.85 1.68 3.69
N ALA A 28 16.82 2.20 3.01
CA ALA A 28 16.52 3.63 3.00
C ALA A 28 16.09 4.16 4.38
N TYR A 29 15.73 3.29 5.33
CA TYR A 29 15.43 3.65 6.72
C TYR A 29 16.73 3.72 7.54
N GLU A 30 16.73 4.54 8.59
CA GLU A 30 17.75 4.44 9.64
C GLU A 30 17.36 3.32 10.61
N HIS A 31 18.29 2.37 10.80
CA HIS A 31 18.09 1.23 11.69
C HIS A 31 18.89 1.45 12.97
N LYS A 32 18.18 1.65 14.09
CA LYS A 32 18.82 1.81 15.42
C LYS A 32 19.61 0.57 15.84
N ASP A 33 19.15 -0.60 15.41
CA ASP A 33 19.80 -1.89 15.64
C ASP A 33 20.08 -2.53 14.28
N VAL A 34 21.28 -2.26 13.77
CA VAL A 34 21.74 -2.76 12.46
C VAL A 34 21.77 -4.29 12.45
N GLN A 35 22.20 -4.93 13.54
CA GLN A 35 22.26 -6.40 13.62
C GLN A 35 20.86 -7.02 13.53
N LYS A 36 19.87 -6.41 14.18
CA LYS A 36 18.47 -6.84 14.04
C LYS A 36 17.93 -6.58 12.64
N ALA A 37 18.31 -5.48 12.00
CA ALA A 37 17.89 -5.18 10.63
C ALA A 37 18.48 -6.16 9.61
N GLU A 38 19.75 -6.53 9.77
CA GLU A 38 20.42 -7.53 8.91
C GLU A 38 19.77 -8.92 8.99
N LYS A 39 19.11 -9.25 10.11
CA LYS A 39 18.29 -10.48 10.22
C LYS A 39 17.04 -10.47 9.35
N VAL A 40 16.53 -9.29 8.99
CA VAL A 40 15.39 -9.14 8.07
C VAL A 40 15.89 -9.13 6.63
N ALA A 41 16.86 -8.26 6.34
CA ALA A 41 17.46 -8.15 5.03
C ALA A 41 18.87 -7.59 5.14
N THR A 42 19.86 -8.32 4.65
CA THR A 42 21.22 -7.78 4.48
C THR A 42 21.22 -6.70 3.40
N TYR A 43 22.12 -5.73 3.55
CA TYR A 43 22.38 -4.79 2.47
C TYR A 43 22.95 -5.56 1.27
N PRO A 44 22.49 -5.32 0.03
CA PRO A 44 22.93 -6.10 -1.12
C PRO A 44 24.44 -6.06 -1.35
N ASP A 45 25.04 -7.22 -1.60
CA ASP A 45 26.46 -7.33 -1.94
C ASP A 45 26.78 -6.53 -3.22
N ALA A 46 27.99 -5.95 -3.30
CA ALA A 46 28.46 -5.07 -4.38
C ALA A 46 27.73 -3.72 -4.54
N TRP A 47 26.74 -3.43 -3.69
CA TRP A 47 26.15 -2.10 -3.58
C TRP A 47 26.87 -1.29 -2.50
N GLU A 48 26.89 0.03 -2.66
CA GLU A 48 27.36 0.96 -1.64
C GLU A 48 26.51 2.24 -1.63
N HIS A 49 26.41 2.89 -0.47
CA HIS A 49 25.74 4.20 -0.40
C HIS A 49 26.65 5.31 -0.93
N ALA A 50 26.06 6.25 -1.67
CA ALA A 50 26.74 7.45 -2.15
C ALA A 50 27.24 8.30 -0.97
N LYS A 51 28.45 8.86 -1.10
CA LYS A 51 29.14 9.64 -0.07
C LYS A 51 29.68 10.95 -0.67
N PRO A 52 29.48 12.11 0.00
CA PRO A 52 30.18 13.35 -0.32
C PRO A 52 31.70 13.16 -0.34
N GLY A 53 32.37 13.78 -1.31
CA GLY A 53 33.82 13.71 -1.50
C GLY A 53 34.30 12.46 -2.22
N PHE A 54 33.43 11.46 -2.40
CA PHE A 54 33.72 10.29 -3.22
C PHE A 54 32.76 10.26 -4.42
N HIS A 55 31.48 9.98 -4.19
CA HIS A 55 30.48 9.89 -5.27
C HIS A 55 29.82 11.25 -5.57
N LEU A 56 29.68 12.08 -4.55
CA LEU A 56 29.03 13.39 -4.59
C LEU A 56 30.07 14.51 -4.34
N PRO A 57 29.75 15.78 -4.65
CA PRO A 57 30.65 16.89 -4.36
C PRO A 57 31.07 16.93 -2.88
N ALA A 58 32.33 17.27 -2.62
CA ALA A 58 32.93 17.20 -1.28
C ALA A 58 32.35 18.21 -0.29
N ASP A 59 31.81 19.32 -0.79
CA ASP A 59 31.23 20.42 -0.03
C ASP A 59 29.76 20.21 0.35
N TRP A 60 29.16 19.08 -0.05
CA TRP A 60 27.77 18.79 0.28
C TRP A 60 27.57 18.56 1.77
N PRO A 61 26.52 19.16 2.37
CA PRO A 61 26.35 19.13 3.81
C PRO A 61 26.02 17.71 4.29
N VAL A 62 26.64 17.31 5.39
CA VAL A 62 26.37 16.04 6.07
C VAL A 62 25.80 16.36 7.44
N ALA A 63 24.58 15.89 7.70
CA ALA A 63 23.95 15.98 9.00
C ALA A 63 24.79 15.21 10.03
N ARG A 64 25.11 15.84 11.15
CA ARG A 64 25.71 15.20 12.31
C ARG A 64 24.60 14.91 13.30
N GLN A 65 24.40 13.65 13.61
CA GLN A 65 23.37 13.19 14.53
C GLN A 65 23.98 12.72 15.86
N ASP A 66 23.19 12.77 16.93
CA ASP A 66 23.52 12.14 18.21
C ASP A 66 23.31 10.62 18.17
N ALA A 67 23.53 9.94 19.30
CA ALA A 67 23.37 8.49 19.42
C ALA A 67 21.91 8.04 19.23
N GLU A 68 20.96 8.95 19.42
CA GLU A 68 19.53 8.73 19.27
C GLU A 68 19.02 9.03 17.85
N GLY A 69 19.90 9.50 16.95
CA GLY A 69 19.59 9.85 15.56
C GLY A 69 19.03 11.26 15.38
N ARG A 70 19.16 12.14 16.38
CA ARG A 70 18.71 13.53 16.29
C ARG A 70 19.81 14.45 15.80
N LEU A 71 19.44 15.46 15.03
CA LEU A 71 20.36 16.48 14.52
C LEU A 71 21.03 17.24 15.67
N LEU A 72 22.37 17.28 15.68
CA LEU A 72 23.13 18.02 16.67
C LEU A 72 22.93 19.54 16.51
N PRO A 73 22.87 20.31 17.61
CA PRO A 73 22.79 21.77 17.53
C PRO A 73 23.94 22.37 16.70
N GLY A 74 23.61 23.20 15.72
CA GLY A 74 24.57 23.81 14.80
C GLY A 74 25.03 22.90 13.66
N SER A 75 24.55 21.66 13.58
CA SER A 75 24.71 20.84 12.38
C SER A 75 23.83 21.38 11.24
N PRO A 76 24.32 21.40 9.99
CA PRO A 76 23.46 21.65 8.84
C PRO A 76 22.51 20.47 8.61
N GLU A 77 21.41 20.71 7.90
CA GLU A 77 20.64 19.63 7.27
C GLU A 77 21.51 18.88 6.26
N GLY A 78 21.34 17.56 6.20
CA GLY A 78 22.11 16.73 5.28
C GLY A 78 21.71 16.97 3.83
N TRP A 79 22.55 16.59 2.89
CA TRP A 79 22.22 16.63 1.46
C TRP A 79 21.06 15.68 1.10
N ASN A 80 20.72 14.73 1.98
CA ASN A 80 19.72 13.70 1.76
C ASN A 80 18.74 13.48 2.92
N THR A 81 18.79 14.31 3.96
CA THR A 81 17.95 14.20 5.16
C THR A 81 17.20 15.50 5.44
N GLN A 82 16.11 15.40 6.18
CA GLN A 82 15.42 16.53 6.78
C GLN A 82 15.04 16.18 8.22
N HIS A 83 15.19 17.15 9.12
CA HIS A 83 14.77 17.02 10.52
C HIS A 83 13.73 18.09 10.91
N ASN A 84 12.93 17.78 11.94
CA ASN A 84 11.98 18.72 12.53
C ASN A 84 12.65 19.71 13.50
N ALA A 85 11.85 20.60 14.08
CA ALA A 85 12.34 21.59 15.05
C ALA A 85 13.00 20.99 16.30
N ASP A 86 12.65 19.74 16.66
CA ASP A 86 13.25 18.98 17.76
C ASP A 86 14.49 18.19 17.33
N GLY A 87 14.93 18.36 16.08
CA GLY A 87 16.05 17.64 15.48
C GLY A 87 15.74 16.18 15.14
N GLN A 88 14.49 15.72 15.21
CA GLN A 88 14.13 14.35 14.83
C GLN A 88 14.06 14.21 13.31
N LEU A 89 14.63 13.14 12.77
CA LEU A 89 14.57 12.84 11.35
C LEU A 89 13.11 12.64 10.90
N GLU A 90 12.59 13.52 10.04
CA GLU A 90 11.26 13.33 9.46
C GLU A 90 11.37 12.50 8.18
N ASN A 91 12.27 12.91 7.28
CA ASN A 91 12.37 12.33 5.96
C ASN A 91 13.82 12.17 5.49
N GLN A 92 14.06 11.19 4.62
CA GLN A 92 15.34 11.01 3.94
C GLN A 92 15.20 10.21 2.65
N PHE A 93 16.23 10.29 1.84
CA PHE A 93 16.53 9.29 0.83
C PHE A 93 17.98 8.85 0.95
N LYS A 94 18.31 7.72 0.35
CA LYS A 94 19.70 7.33 0.11
C LYS A 94 19.92 7.21 -1.39
N VAL A 95 21.18 7.25 -1.80
CA VAL A 95 21.56 6.86 -3.15
C VAL A 95 22.44 5.64 -3.04
N SER A 96 22.09 4.57 -3.73
CA SER A 96 22.88 3.34 -3.75
C SER A 96 23.46 3.11 -5.13
N ILE A 97 24.73 2.73 -5.19
CA ILE A 97 25.51 2.60 -6.41
C ILE A 97 26.06 1.19 -6.48
N ASN A 98 25.91 0.55 -7.64
CA ASN A 98 26.57 -0.71 -7.96
C ASN A 98 27.40 -0.52 -9.23
N THR A 99 28.71 -0.55 -9.07
CA THR A 99 29.67 -0.29 -10.16
C THR A 99 29.84 -1.48 -11.10
N GLU A 100 29.58 -2.69 -10.61
CA GLU A 100 29.66 -3.94 -11.39
C GLU A 100 28.53 -4.02 -12.43
N THR A 101 27.30 -3.72 -12.00
CA THR A 101 26.09 -3.74 -12.84
C THR A 101 25.80 -2.39 -13.49
N ARG A 102 26.53 -1.34 -13.11
CA ARG A 102 26.35 0.05 -13.54
C ARG A 102 24.95 0.58 -13.25
N GLN A 103 24.51 0.42 -12.01
CA GLN A 103 23.20 0.85 -11.54
C GLN A 103 23.32 1.91 -10.44
N ILE A 104 22.41 2.87 -10.44
CA ILE A 104 22.24 3.87 -9.38
C ILE A 104 20.77 3.92 -9.01
N THR A 105 20.47 3.81 -7.73
CA THR A 105 19.10 3.91 -7.22
C THR A 105 18.96 5.06 -6.24
N PHE A 106 17.83 5.74 -6.31
CA PHE A 106 17.37 6.70 -5.31
C PHE A 106 16.37 6.00 -4.40
N ASP A 107 16.76 5.75 -3.16
CA ASP A 107 16.03 4.91 -2.21
C ASP A 107 15.31 5.80 -1.20
N PHE A 108 13.99 5.95 -1.35
CA PHE A 108 13.19 6.85 -0.53
C PHE A 108 12.63 6.13 0.70
N LYS A 109 12.85 6.73 1.88
CA LYS A 109 12.31 6.25 3.16
C LYS A 109 10.78 6.39 3.17
N GLY A 110 10.08 5.43 3.78
CA GLY A 110 8.66 5.56 4.10
C GLY A 110 8.42 6.17 5.48
N SER A 111 7.17 6.10 5.97
CA SER A 111 6.85 6.58 7.32
C SER A 111 7.33 5.60 8.40
N ASP A 112 7.96 6.08 9.47
CA ASP A 112 8.47 5.24 10.58
C ASP A 112 7.37 4.66 11.48
N ALA A 113 6.15 5.20 11.40
CA ALA A 113 5.06 4.85 12.29
C ALA A 113 3.72 4.76 11.57
N TRP A 114 3.06 3.61 11.73
CA TRP A 114 1.67 3.39 11.33
C TRP A 114 0.68 4.37 12.00
N SER A 115 1.03 4.92 13.17
CA SER A 115 0.23 5.96 13.82
C SER A 115 0.28 7.30 13.07
N ASN A 116 1.41 7.62 12.43
CA ASN A 116 1.59 8.82 11.59
C ASN A 116 1.03 8.60 10.18
N TRP A 117 1.04 7.36 9.69
CA TRP A 117 0.38 6.95 8.44
C TRP A 117 -1.11 7.34 8.36
N LYS A 118 -1.83 7.41 9.48
CA LYS A 118 -3.23 7.89 9.53
C LYS A 118 -3.38 9.41 9.34
N SER A 119 -2.33 10.19 9.61
CA SER A 119 -2.22 11.63 9.31
C SER A 119 -1.80 11.83 7.85
N ASP A 120 -0.80 11.08 7.41
CA ASP A 120 -0.23 11.14 6.03
C ASP A 120 -1.24 10.66 4.96
N LEU A 121 -2.26 9.90 5.39
CA LEU A 121 -3.42 9.57 4.59
C LEU A 121 -4.11 10.80 3.98
N GLY A 122 -4.02 11.98 4.59
CA GLY A 122 -4.74 13.17 4.13
C GLY A 122 -4.28 13.73 2.78
N ASN A 123 -3.00 13.57 2.40
CA ASN A 123 -2.42 14.15 1.17
C ASN A 123 -1.54 13.19 0.36
N ALA A 124 -1.58 11.88 0.66
CA ALA A 124 -0.77 10.84 0.02
C ALA A 124 0.76 11.10 0.06
N GLY A 125 1.24 11.86 1.04
CA GLY A 125 2.67 12.12 1.22
C GLY A 125 3.22 13.34 0.49
N ALA A 126 2.38 14.17 -0.13
CA ALA A 126 2.85 15.33 -0.89
C ALA A 126 3.72 16.28 -0.07
N SER A 127 3.34 16.53 1.20
CA SER A 127 4.11 17.38 2.11
C SER A 127 5.48 16.80 2.43
N GLU A 128 5.54 15.49 2.66
CA GLU A 128 6.82 14.81 2.96
C GLU A 128 7.74 14.81 1.75
N PHE A 129 7.20 14.56 0.56
CA PHE A 129 8.00 14.64 -0.66
C PHE A 129 8.52 16.06 -0.92
N ALA A 130 7.68 17.08 -0.70
CA ALA A 130 8.06 18.47 -0.88
C ALA A 130 9.29 18.87 -0.04
N LYS A 131 9.46 18.28 1.16
CA LYS A 131 10.63 18.53 2.03
C LYS A 131 11.95 18.06 1.44
N ILE A 132 11.94 17.00 0.63
CA ILE A 132 13.17 16.29 0.20
C ILE A 132 13.40 16.30 -1.32
N GLN A 133 12.39 16.64 -2.13
CA GLN A 133 12.44 16.53 -3.59
C GLN A 133 13.55 17.37 -4.24
N GLU A 134 13.90 18.53 -3.70
CA GLU A 134 14.96 19.39 -4.24
C GLU A 134 16.36 18.85 -3.94
N GLN A 135 16.54 18.28 -2.75
CA GLN A 135 17.77 17.56 -2.39
C GLN A 135 17.97 16.35 -3.32
N ALA A 136 16.93 15.55 -3.53
CA ALA A 136 16.97 14.40 -4.44
C ALA A 136 17.26 14.81 -5.89
N GLN A 137 16.63 15.89 -6.39
CA GLN A 137 16.88 16.38 -7.74
C GLN A 137 18.33 16.87 -7.92
N ARG A 138 18.87 17.58 -6.93
CA ARG A 138 20.29 18.01 -6.95
C ARG A 138 21.23 16.82 -7.00
N ALA A 139 20.98 15.79 -6.18
CA ALA A 139 21.74 14.52 -6.19
C ALA A 139 21.69 13.82 -7.55
N PHE A 140 20.51 13.76 -8.17
CA PHE A 140 20.36 13.18 -9.50
C PHE A 140 21.11 13.95 -10.57
N GLU A 141 20.99 15.27 -10.62
CA GLU A 141 21.72 16.06 -11.62
C GLU A 141 23.25 16.01 -11.39
N ALA A 142 23.72 15.97 -10.14
CA ALA A 142 25.14 15.80 -9.86
C ALA A 142 25.67 14.46 -10.40
N LEU A 143 25.00 13.36 -10.11
CA LEU A 143 25.42 12.02 -10.53
C LEU A 143 25.25 11.79 -12.03
N LYS A 144 24.15 12.27 -12.62
CA LYS A 144 23.86 12.13 -14.06
C LYS A 144 24.87 12.87 -14.94
N ASN A 145 25.39 14.00 -14.46
CA ASN A 145 26.37 14.81 -15.19
C ASN A 145 27.83 14.46 -14.85
N ASP A 146 28.06 13.50 -13.96
CA ASP A 146 29.40 13.00 -13.63
C ASP A 146 29.85 11.96 -14.67
N GLU A 147 31.00 12.19 -15.30
CA GLU A 147 31.55 11.31 -16.33
C GLU A 147 31.79 9.87 -15.83
N ARG A 148 32.01 9.67 -14.52
CA ARG A 148 32.19 8.33 -13.93
C ARG A 148 30.94 7.46 -14.03
N TYR A 149 29.76 8.08 -14.06
CA TYR A 149 28.46 7.39 -14.11
C TYR A 149 27.84 7.42 -15.50
N LYS A 150 28.61 7.80 -16.52
CA LYS A 150 28.15 7.77 -17.90
C LYS A 150 27.77 6.35 -18.31
N GLY A 151 26.53 6.20 -18.78
CA GLY A 151 25.96 4.91 -19.16
C GLY A 151 25.47 4.06 -17.99
N TYR A 152 25.47 4.57 -16.75
CA TYR A 152 24.77 3.92 -15.65
C TYR A 152 23.25 4.04 -15.85
N ARG A 153 22.52 3.02 -15.37
CA ARG A 153 21.06 3.04 -15.31
C ARG A 153 20.61 3.61 -13.98
N PHE A 154 19.79 4.64 -14.05
CA PHE A 154 19.16 5.25 -12.88
C PHE A 154 17.79 4.62 -12.63
N ALA A 155 17.44 4.46 -11.36
CA ALA A 155 16.12 4.06 -10.91
C ALA A 155 15.77 4.75 -9.58
N ALA A 156 14.51 4.69 -9.19
CA ALA A 156 14.04 5.07 -7.87
C ALA A 156 13.33 3.90 -7.20
N THR A 157 13.56 3.72 -5.91
CA THR A 157 12.95 2.65 -5.12
C THR A 157 12.38 3.17 -3.80
N GLY A 158 11.34 2.51 -3.30
CA GLY A 158 10.76 2.89 -2.02
C GLY A 158 9.60 2.01 -1.57
N HIS A 159 9.43 1.96 -0.26
CA HIS A 159 8.33 1.27 0.40
C HIS A 159 7.29 2.27 0.91
N SER A 160 5.99 1.95 0.86
CA SER A 160 4.93 2.77 1.46
C SER A 160 4.95 4.21 0.90
N LEU A 161 5.02 5.21 1.78
CA LEU A 161 5.22 6.63 1.45
C LEU A 161 6.42 6.84 0.51
N GLY A 162 7.55 6.16 0.79
CA GLY A 162 8.75 6.21 -0.01
C GLY A 162 8.52 5.72 -1.44
N GLY A 163 7.62 4.76 -1.65
CA GLY A 163 7.24 4.31 -2.99
C GLY A 163 6.46 5.38 -3.78
N GLY A 164 5.61 6.18 -3.11
CA GLY A 164 4.92 7.31 -3.74
C GLY A 164 5.92 8.40 -4.18
N MET A 165 6.92 8.68 -3.34
CA MET A 165 8.03 9.58 -3.65
C MET A 165 8.87 9.03 -4.81
N ALA A 166 9.22 7.74 -4.79
CA ALA A 166 9.99 7.08 -5.84
C ALA A 166 9.29 7.11 -7.20
N GLN A 167 7.97 6.85 -7.25
CA GLN A 167 7.19 6.97 -8.49
C GLN A 167 7.18 8.41 -9.03
N SER A 168 6.99 9.39 -8.15
CA SER A 168 6.99 10.81 -8.53
C SER A 168 8.34 11.21 -9.11
N PHE A 169 9.42 10.85 -8.41
CA PHE A 169 10.79 11.11 -8.82
C PHE A 169 11.16 10.42 -10.13
N ALA A 170 10.78 9.16 -10.28
CA ALA A 170 11.01 8.37 -11.49
C ALA A 170 10.33 8.99 -12.70
N LEU A 171 9.06 9.40 -12.54
CA LEU A 171 8.28 10.03 -13.60
C LEU A 171 8.90 11.37 -14.04
N ARG A 172 9.27 12.23 -13.10
CA ARG A 172 9.91 13.53 -13.41
C ARG A 172 11.24 13.36 -14.13
N ASN A 173 12.02 12.34 -13.78
CA ASN A 173 13.36 12.15 -14.33
C ASN A 173 13.41 11.15 -15.49
N ASN A 174 12.28 10.55 -15.87
CA ASN A 174 12.19 9.51 -16.88
C ASN A 174 13.20 8.39 -16.62
N ILE A 175 13.13 7.78 -15.43
CA ILE A 175 13.96 6.65 -14.97
C ILE A 175 13.06 5.53 -14.43
N ASP A 176 13.56 4.32 -14.17
CA ASP A 176 12.70 3.23 -13.70
C ASP A 176 12.21 3.44 -12.26
N ALA A 177 11.10 2.78 -11.91
CA ALA A 177 10.52 2.78 -10.57
C ALA A 177 10.37 1.35 -10.02
N TYR A 178 10.77 1.16 -8.76
CA TYR A 178 10.69 -0.10 -8.02
C TYR A 178 10.03 0.13 -6.68
N VAL A 179 8.75 -0.21 -6.53
CA VAL A 179 7.96 0.23 -5.39
C VAL A 179 7.23 -0.92 -4.73
N TYR A 180 7.17 -0.88 -3.40
CA TYR A 180 6.70 -1.99 -2.57
C TYR A 180 5.61 -1.50 -1.62
N ASN A 181 4.42 -2.09 -1.69
CA ASN A 181 3.23 -1.65 -0.92
C ASN A 181 3.05 -0.12 -0.97
N SER A 182 3.21 0.44 -2.16
CA SER A 182 3.42 1.87 -2.35
C SER A 182 2.15 2.70 -2.14
N LEU A 183 2.33 3.93 -1.66
CA LEU A 183 1.36 5.00 -1.90
C LEU A 183 1.31 5.36 -3.40
N PRO A 184 0.19 5.93 -3.92
CA PRO A 184 0.16 6.48 -5.27
C PRO A 184 1.05 7.72 -5.39
N ILE A 185 1.24 8.23 -6.62
CA ILE A 185 1.73 9.59 -6.84
C ILE A 185 0.72 10.55 -6.20
N ALA A 186 1.20 11.40 -5.29
CA ALA A 186 0.32 12.26 -4.52
C ALA A 186 -0.41 13.28 -5.40
N ARG A 187 -1.70 13.50 -5.14
CA ARG A 187 -2.56 14.39 -5.95
C ARG A 187 -2.02 15.81 -6.03
N GLU A 188 -1.49 16.32 -4.91
CA GLU A 188 -0.91 17.67 -4.85
C GLU A 188 0.44 17.73 -5.58
N THR A 189 1.20 16.64 -5.67
CA THR A 189 2.40 16.57 -6.52
C THR A 189 2.04 16.60 -8.00
N ILE A 190 0.92 15.97 -8.39
CA ILE A 190 0.39 16.00 -9.77
C ILE A 190 -0.08 17.41 -10.16
N ARG A 191 -0.79 18.07 -9.26
CA ARG A 191 -1.39 19.39 -9.49
C ARG A 191 -0.43 20.56 -9.29
N GLY A 192 0.62 20.35 -8.51
CA GLY A 192 1.62 21.35 -8.21
C GLY A 192 2.69 21.47 -9.29
N ASP A 193 3.72 22.24 -8.95
CA ASP A 193 4.79 22.62 -9.86
C ASP A 193 5.88 21.56 -10.05
N TYR A 194 5.78 20.41 -9.38
CA TYR A 194 6.87 19.43 -9.37
C TYR A 194 7.26 18.94 -10.78
N PHE A 195 6.28 18.78 -11.67
CA PHE A 195 6.49 18.32 -13.04
C PHE A 195 6.70 19.46 -14.06
N LYS A 196 6.78 20.73 -13.63
CA LYS A 196 6.85 21.87 -14.56
C LYS A 196 8.05 21.78 -15.52
N ASP A 197 9.21 21.37 -15.03
CA ASP A 197 10.44 21.24 -15.83
C ASP A 197 10.37 20.06 -16.82
N ALA A 198 9.45 19.11 -16.59
CA ALA A 198 9.13 18.04 -17.51
C ALA A 198 8.01 18.41 -18.51
N GLY A 199 7.54 19.67 -18.50
CA GLY A 199 6.42 20.14 -19.32
C GLY A 199 5.03 19.88 -18.73
N GLY A 200 4.96 19.57 -17.43
CA GLY A 200 3.73 19.17 -16.72
C GLY A 200 3.59 17.65 -16.57
N TYR A 201 2.62 17.22 -15.75
CA TYR A 201 2.41 15.80 -15.43
C TYR A 201 2.11 14.94 -16.67
N ASP A 202 1.23 15.40 -17.55
CA ASP A 202 0.85 14.65 -18.75
C ASP A 202 2.02 14.49 -19.72
N ARG A 203 2.84 15.54 -19.89
CA ARG A 203 4.08 15.46 -20.70
C ARG A 203 5.11 14.54 -20.06
N ALA A 204 5.23 14.55 -18.74
CA ALA A 204 6.09 13.60 -18.04
C ALA A 204 5.63 12.16 -18.29
N LEU A 205 4.32 11.88 -18.26
CA LEU A 205 3.74 10.57 -18.58
C LEU A 205 3.99 10.17 -20.04
N GLU A 206 3.70 11.04 -21.00
CA GLU A 206 3.97 10.79 -22.43
C GLU A 206 5.44 10.44 -22.66
N ARG A 207 6.35 11.20 -22.05
CA ARG A 207 7.80 10.94 -22.15
C ARG A 207 8.21 9.64 -21.49
N TYR A 208 7.56 9.26 -20.38
CA TYR A 208 7.82 8.00 -19.69
C TYR A 208 7.35 6.80 -20.52
N GLN A 209 6.23 6.95 -21.25
CA GLN A 209 5.70 5.95 -22.18
C GLN A 209 6.56 5.78 -23.43
N ALA A 210 7.16 6.87 -23.93
CA ALA A 210 7.82 6.90 -25.23
C ALA A 210 9.11 6.04 -25.34
N PRO A 211 9.79 5.66 -24.24
CA PRO A 211 10.75 4.55 -24.29
C PRO A 211 10.79 3.67 -23.02
N GLY A 212 10.42 2.38 -23.14
CA GLY A 212 11.00 1.23 -22.44
C GLY A 212 11.24 1.28 -20.91
N ARG A 213 10.63 2.21 -20.18
CA ARG A 213 10.78 2.35 -18.73
C ARG A 213 10.01 1.27 -18.01
N GLN A 214 10.57 0.82 -16.90
CA GLN A 214 9.98 -0.24 -16.10
C GLN A 214 9.43 0.31 -14.80
N VAL A 215 8.24 -0.15 -14.47
CA VAL A 215 7.61 0.04 -13.17
C VAL A 215 7.40 -1.33 -12.56
N HIS A 216 8.16 -1.62 -11.52
CA HIS A 216 8.01 -2.79 -10.68
C HIS A 216 7.19 -2.38 -9.46
N ASP A 217 5.89 -2.62 -9.51
CA ASP A 217 4.97 -2.38 -8.40
C ASP A 217 4.67 -3.71 -7.73
N VAL A 218 5.26 -3.95 -6.55
CA VAL A 218 5.15 -5.20 -5.80
C VAL A 218 4.26 -4.98 -4.59
N ARG A 219 3.27 -5.85 -4.39
CA ARG A 219 2.25 -5.68 -3.36
C ARG A 219 1.99 -6.96 -2.59
N THR A 220 1.58 -6.84 -1.34
CA THR A 220 0.99 -7.95 -0.58
C THR A 220 -0.54 -7.94 -0.73
N PRO A 221 -1.23 -9.09 -0.60
CA PRO A 221 -2.65 -9.18 -0.94
C PRO A 221 -3.58 -8.32 -0.09
N ASN A 222 -3.27 -8.06 1.19
CA ASN A 222 -4.11 -7.24 2.07
C ASN A 222 -3.49 -5.89 2.43
N ASP A 223 -2.50 -5.43 1.68
CA ASP A 223 -1.93 -4.11 1.89
C ASP A 223 -3.01 -3.03 1.94
N ILE A 224 -3.10 -2.34 3.08
CA ILE A 224 -4.12 -1.31 3.28
C ILE A 224 -3.94 -0.13 2.33
N ALA A 225 -2.68 0.18 1.99
CA ALA A 225 -2.34 1.41 1.30
C ALA A 225 -2.86 1.32 -0.13
N THR A 226 -2.43 0.29 -0.85
CA THR A 226 -2.89 0.02 -2.20
C THR A 226 -4.39 -0.25 -2.23
N TYR A 227 -4.96 -0.98 -1.27
CA TYR A 227 -6.42 -1.18 -1.22
C TYR A 227 -7.21 0.13 -1.10
N ASN A 228 -6.85 1.00 -0.15
CA ASN A 228 -7.55 2.26 0.05
C ASN A 228 -7.31 3.23 -1.10
N TYR A 229 -6.07 3.42 -1.51
CA TYR A 229 -5.75 4.42 -2.52
C TYR A 229 -6.18 4.00 -3.91
N GLU A 230 -5.95 2.75 -4.31
CA GLU A 230 -6.37 2.29 -5.64
C GLU A 230 -7.88 2.02 -5.68
N GLY A 231 -8.41 1.28 -4.71
CA GLY A 231 -9.79 0.80 -4.73
C GLY A 231 -10.83 1.82 -4.28
N VAL A 232 -10.48 2.70 -3.33
CA VAL A 232 -11.45 3.66 -2.75
C VAL A 232 -11.20 5.07 -3.29
N TRP A 233 -9.95 5.51 -3.38
CA TRP A 233 -9.63 6.91 -3.70
C TRP A 233 -9.12 7.15 -5.13
N GLN A 234 -9.01 6.10 -5.95
CA GLN A 234 -8.57 6.15 -7.36
C GLN A 234 -7.23 6.91 -7.54
N GLY A 235 -6.30 6.66 -6.61
CA GLY A 235 -4.94 7.17 -6.62
C GLY A 235 -4.20 6.80 -7.90
N GLN A 236 -3.26 7.67 -8.29
CA GLN A 236 -2.55 7.55 -9.54
C GLN A 236 -1.27 6.74 -9.36
N TYR A 237 -1.29 5.48 -9.80
CA TYR A 237 -0.14 4.59 -9.80
C TYR A 237 0.54 4.58 -11.17
N LEU A 238 1.87 4.69 -11.19
CA LEU A 238 2.62 4.71 -12.44
C LEU A 238 2.52 3.38 -13.19
N SER A 239 2.48 2.26 -12.46
CA SER A 239 2.28 0.89 -12.98
C SER A 239 1.02 0.80 -13.86
N ARG A 240 -0.12 1.26 -13.31
CA ARG A 240 -1.41 1.32 -14.02
C ARG A 240 -1.36 2.22 -15.25
N ARG A 241 -0.76 3.41 -15.14
CA ARG A 241 -0.64 4.35 -16.26
C ARG A 241 0.21 3.82 -17.41
N MET A 242 1.16 2.93 -17.11
CA MET A 242 2.05 2.32 -18.09
C MET A 242 1.55 0.96 -18.60
N GLY A 243 0.39 0.48 -18.16
CA GLY A 243 -0.10 -0.87 -18.49
C GLY A 243 0.79 -1.99 -17.92
N GLN A 244 1.58 -1.68 -16.90
CA GLN A 244 2.52 -2.58 -16.24
C GLN A 244 1.89 -3.04 -14.93
N GLU A 245 1.10 -4.11 -14.99
CA GLU A 245 0.34 -4.60 -13.85
C GLU A 245 1.22 -4.85 -12.60
N PRO A 246 0.69 -4.55 -11.39
CA PRO A 246 1.37 -4.86 -10.15
C PRO A 246 1.59 -6.36 -9.97
N THR A 247 2.74 -6.74 -9.43
CA THR A 247 3.03 -8.10 -8.98
C THR A 247 2.52 -8.28 -7.56
N VAL A 248 1.50 -9.12 -7.38
CA VAL A 248 0.98 -9.47 -6.05
C VAL A 248 1.74 -10.68 -5.54
N LEU A 249 2.43 -10.52 -4.41
CA LEU A 249 3.16 -11.61 -3.75
C LEU A 249 2.20 -12.60 -3.09
N PRO A 250 2.62 -13.87 -2.91
CA PRO A 250 1.86 -14.85 -2.15
C PRO A 250 1.57 -14.36 -0.72
N GLY A 251 0.31 -14.42 -0.33
CA GLY A 251 -0.11 -14.09 1.03
C GLY A 251 -1.56 -14.53 1.28
N PRO A 252 -1.98 -14.62 2.55
CA PRO A 252 -3.40 -14.80 2.86
C PRO A 252 -4.18 -13.67 2.16
N SER A 253 -5.34 -13.96 1.58
CA SER A 253 -6.17 -12.93 0.96
C SER A 253 -7.51 -12.84 1.67
N VAL A 254 -7.81 -11.65 2.18
CA VAL A 254 -9.14 -11.33 2.70
C VAL A 254 -10.00 -10.89 1.52
N PRO A 255 -11.21 -11.46 1.34
CA PRO A 255 -12.14 -11.02 0.30
C PRO A 255 -12.38 -9.51 0.33
N ASN A 256 -12.47 -8.88 -0.84
CA ASN A 256 -12.59 -7.42 -0.95
C ASN A 256 -13.81 -6.86 -0.23
N PHE A 257 -14.95 -7.57 -0.21
CA PHE A 257 -16.15 -7.13 0.52
C PHE A 257 -15.93 -7.13 2.03
N LEU A 258 -15.15 -8.08 2.57
CA LEU A 258 -14.76 -8.10 3.98
C LEU A 258 -13.79 -6.98 4.28
N LYS A 259 -12.78 -6.74 3.42
CA LYS A 259 -11.89 -5.56 3.54
C LYS A 259 -12.69 -4.25 3.56
N THR A 260 -13.65 -4.09 2.65
CA THR A 260 -14.53 -2.91 2.61
C THR A 260 -15.34 -2.79 3.89
N ALA A 261 -16.02 -3.86 4.30
CA ALA A 261 -16.83 -3.87 5.52
C ALA A 261 -15.99 -3.54 6.75
N LEU A 262 -14.77 -4.09 6.83
CA LEU A 262 -13.84 -3.90 7.93
C LEU A 262 -13.30 -2.47 8.01
N VAL A 263 -12.84 -1.89 6.89
CA VAL A 263 -12.38 -0.50 6.81
C VAL A 263 -13.51 0.47 7.17
N LEU A 264 -14.73 0.19 6.70
CA LEU A 264 -15.84 1.10 6.89
C LEU A 264 -16.57 0.92 8.24
N SER A 265 -16.55 -0.25 8.89
CA SER A 265 -17.40 -0.56 10.05
C SER A 265 -17.11 0.26 11.32
N GLY A 266 -15.99 0.97 11.42
CA GLY A 266 -15.59 1.72 12.62
C GLY A 266 -15.16 0.81 13.79
N SER A 267 -15.93 -0.22 14.12
CA SER A 267 -15.70 -1.20 15.18
C SER A 267 -14.71 -2.31 14.79
N GLY A 268 -14.58 -2.64 13.50
CA GLY A 268 -13.62 -3.62 12.96
C GLY A 268 -12.24 -3.06 12.59
N THR A 269 -12.03 -1.74 12.79
CA THR A 269 -10.82 -1.02 12.36
C THR A 269 -9.55 -1.46 13.08
N LEU A 270 -9.65 -2.02 14.29
CA LEU A 270 -8.49 -2.54 15.03
C LEU A 270 -7.98 -3.86 14.46
N VAL A 271 -8.87 -4.84 14.26
CA VAL A 271 -8.49 -6.17 13.74
C VAL A 271 -8.09 -6.08 12.27
N ALA A 272 -8.85 -5.33 11.47
CA ALA A 272 -8.51 -5.12 10.06
C ALA A 272 -7.28 -4.25 9.87
N GLY A 273 -7.14 -3.20 10.68
CA GLY A 273 -5.93 -2.38 10.69
C GLY A 273 -4.70 -3.16 11.14
N ALA A 274 -4.86 -4.15 12.02
CA ALA A 274 -3.78 -5.05 12.41
C ALA A 274 -3.37 -5.99 11.26
N ILE A 275 -4.32 -6.70 10.64
CA ILE A 275 -4.01 -7.63 9.54
C ILE A 275 -3.50 -6.89 8.30
N MET A 276 -4.22 -5.86 7.85
CA MET A 276 -3.84 -5.09 6.66
C MET A 276 -2.60 -4.23 6.90
N GLY A 277 -2.36 -3.81 8.15
CA GLY A 277 -1.12 -3.11 8.52
C GLY A 277 0.08 -4.02 8.66
N GLN A 278 -0.12 -5.28 9.09
CA GLN A 278 0.92 -6.30 9.02
C GLN A 278 1.31 -6.55 7.57
N ASP A 279 0.35 -6.73 6.67
CA ASP A 279 0.61 -6.92 5.24
C ASP A 279 1.26 -5.70 4.59
N HIS A 280 0.99 -4.49 5.08
CA HIS A 280 1.66 -3.28 4.61
C HIS A 280 3.15 -3.26 4.99
N ALA A 281 3.54 -3.85 6.12
CA ALA A 281 4.91 -3.73 6.63
C ALA A 281 5.95 -4.44 5.74
N ASN A 282 7.20 -3.92 5.76
CA ASN A 282 8.33 -4.54 5.07
C ASN A 282 8.50 -6.03 5.40
N GLN A 283 8.26 -6.44 6.64
CA GLN A 283 8.38 -7.85 7.04
C GLN A 283 7.46 -8.75 6.21
N ALA A 284 6.21 -8.35 5.94
CA ALA A 284 5.29 -9.15 5.14
C ALA A 284 5.78 -9.29 3.69
N LEU A 285 6.40 -8.27 3.12
CA LEU A 285 7.03 -8.34 1.80
C LEU A 285 8.20 -9.34 1.80
N PHE A 286 9.10 -9.25 2.80
CA PHE A 286 10.25 -10.15 2.93
C PHE A 286 9.84 -11.60 3.19
N ASP A 287 8.78 -11.82 3.97
CA ASP A 287 8.22 -13.14 4.22
C ASP A 287 7.54 -13.69 2.95
N ALA A 288 6.76 -12.87 2.25
CA ALA A 288 6.02 -13.27 1.07
C ALA A 288 6.94 -13.65 -0.10
N GLN A 289 8.11 -13.03 -0.24
CA GLN A 289 9.05 -13.36 -1.32
C GLN A 289 9.86 -14.65 -1.13
N GLN A 290 9.88 -15.25 0.08
CA GLN A 290 10.74 -16.40 0.34
C GLN A 290 10.40 -17.56 -0.61
N GLY A 291 11.44 -18.11 -1.27
CA GLY A 291 11.32 -19.16 -2.27
C GLY A 291 10.89 -18.69 -3.67
N LEU A 292 10.65 -17.39 -3.88
CA LEU A 292 10.40 -16.85 -5.21
C LEU A 292 11.71 -16.54 -5.94
N SER A 293 11.65 -16.63 -7.27
CA SER A 293 12.71 -16.17 -8.15
C SER A 293 12.28 -14.90 -8.89
N VAL A 294 13.24 -14.22 -9.52
CA VAL A 294 12.93 -13.15 -10.49
C VAL A 294 13.18 -13.62 -11.91
N ASN A 295 12.42 -13.06 -12.86
CA ASN A 295 12.62 -13.31 -14.28
C ASN A 295 13.67 -12.37 -14.89
N ALA A 296 13.94 -12.52 -16.19
CA ALA A 296 14.91 -11.68 -16.92
C ALA A 296 14.53 -10.19 -16.96
N GLN A 297 13.28 -9.84 -16.66
CA GLN A 297 12.82 -8.46 -16.52
C GLN A 297 12.97 -7.93 -15.09
N GLY A 298 13.54 -8.70 -14.16
CA GLY A 298 13.70 -8.34 -12.75
C GLY A 298 12.42 -8.47 -11.92
N ARG A 299 11.33 -9.06 -12.45
CA ARG A 299 10.05 -9.22 -11.74
C ARG A 299 9.98 -10.57 -11.03
N TYR A 300 9.36 -10.62 -9.85
CA TYR A 300 9.05 -11.89 -9.20
C TYR A 300 8.23 -12.83 -10.10
N ARG A 301 8.63 -14.10 -10.17
CA ARG A 301 7.88 -15.18 -10.78
C ARG A 301 6.93 -15.75 -9.73
N ILE A 302 5.63 -15.50 -9.91
CA ILE A 302 4.59 -16.02 -9.02
C ILE A 302 4.23 -17.44 -9.46
N PRO A 303 4.37 -18.46 -8.60
CA PRO A 303 4.10 -19.84 -8.98
C PRO A 303 2.60 -20.09 -9.19
N GLU A 304 2.27 -21.09 -10.01
CA GLU A 304 0.91 -21.64 -10.05
C GLU A 304 0.53 -22.11 -8.64
N GLY A 305 -0.69 -21.81 -8.18
CA GLY A 305 -1.12 -22.15 -6.82
C GLY A 305 -0.46 -21.30 -5.72
N HIS A 306 -0.06 -20.06 -6.03
CA HIS A 306 0.51 -19.12 -5.04
C HIS A 306 -0.33 -18.93 -3.76
N ALA A 307 -1.65 -19.13 -3.79
CA ALA A 307 -2.48 -19.11 -2.58
C ALA A 307 -2.13 -20.27 -1.63
N ASP A 308 -1.85 -21.47 -2.16
CA ASP A 308 -1.36 -22.60 -1.38
C ASP A 308 0.09 -22.39 -0.95
N PHE A 309 0.91 -21.80 -1.81
CA PHE A 309 2.29 -21.42 -1.47
C PHE A 309 2.35 -20.50 -0.25
N ALA A 310 1.41 -19.55 -0.15
CA ALA A 310 1.31 -18.63 0.98
C ALA A 310 0.95 -19.31 2.32
N ARG A 311 0.39 -20.53 2.28
CA ARG A 311 0.08 -21.32 3.48
C ARG A 311 1.30 -22.06 4.03
N VAL A 312 2.37 -22.18 3.24
CA VAL A 312 3.66 -22.70 3.70
C VAL A 312 4.36 -21.62 4.54
N PRO A 313 4.74 -21.91 5.80
CA PRO A 313 5.39 -20.93 6.67
C PRO A 313 6.63 -20.29 6.01
N PRO A 314 6.89 -18.98 6.20
CA PRO A 314 8.04 -18.29 5.61
C PRO A 314 9.38 -18.96 5.92
N GLU A 315 9.56 -19.48 7.15
CA GLU A 315 10.78 -20.19 7.55
C GLU A 315 11.01 -21.47 6.74
N ALA A 316 9.93 -22.20 6.43
CA ALA A 316 9.99 -23.38 5.59
C ALA A 316 10.35 -23.00 4.14
N ARG A 317 9.78 -21.90 3.64
CA ARG A 317 10.09 -21.36 2.32
C ARG A 317 11.54 -20.89 2.20
N GLN A 318 12.07 -20.25 3.24
CA GLN A 318 13.47 -19.85 3.29
C GLN A 318 14.43 -21.04 3.25
N LEU A 319 14.07 -22.16 3.89
CA LEU A 319 14.93 -23.34 3.92
C LEU A 319 14.94 -24.10 2.60
N PHE A 320 13.80 -24.40 1.99
CA PHE A 320 13.85 -25.10 0.70
C PHE A 320 14.41 -24.21 -0.41
N ALA A 321 14.28 -22.88 -0.31
CA ALA A 321 14.96 -21.95 -1.21
C ALA A 321 16.50 -22.07 -1.17
N LYS A 322 17.07 -22.64 -0.11
CA LYS A 322 18.51 -22.97 -0.02
C LYS A 322 18.83 -24.35 -0.59
N LEU A 323 17.85 -25.24 -0.71
CA LEU A 323 18.03 -26.59 -1.25
C LEU A 323 18.02 -26.62 -2.77
N GLY A 324 17.19 -25.79 -3.39
CA GLY A 324 17.07 -25.68 -4.84
C GLY A 324 17.49 -24.31 -5.35
N GLU A 325 18.45 -24.27 -6.27
CA GLU A 325 18.78 -23.05 -7.03
C GLU A 325 17.73 -22.76 -8.12
N SER A 326 16.85 -23.73 -8.40
CA SER A 326 15.84 -23.63 -9.44
C SER A 326 14.59 -22.87 -8.98
N PRO A 327 13.99 -22.02 -9.82
CA PRO A 327 12.70 -21.37 -9.57
C PRO A 327 11.57 -22.32 -9.20
N VAL A 328 10.78 -22.00 -8.17
CA VAL A 328 9.46 -22.61 -7.94
C VAL A 328 8.51 -22.21 -9.06
N ILE A 329 7.88 -23.18 -9.69
CA ILE A 329 6.90 -22.96 -10.77
C ILE A 329 5.47 -23.31 -10.36
N LYS A 330 5.29 -24.19 -9.37
CA LYS A 330 3.98 -24.64 -8.89
C LYS A 330 4.02 -25.02 -7.42
N ALA A 331 2.96 -24.66 -6.71
CA ALA A 331 2.64 -25.12 -5.38
C ALA A 331 1.20 -25.66 -5.37
N SER A 332 0.93 -26.74 -4.65
CA SER A 332 -0.43 -27.28 -4.55
C SER A 332 -0.65 -27.88 -3.17
N CYS A 333 -1.72 -27.48 -2.49
CA CYS A 333 -2.15 -28.12 -1.25
C CYS A 333 -2.89 -29.43 -1.60
N VAL A 334 -2.34 -30.56 -1.19
CA VAL A 334 -2.87 -31.90 -1.50
C VAL A 334 -3.68 -32.49 -0.35
N ALA A 335 -3.49 -31.98 0.86
CA ALA A 335 -4.32 -32.29 2.02
C ALA A 335 -4.36 -31.09 2.97
N THR A 336 -5.52 -30.84 3.58
CA THR A 336 -5.70 -29.82 4.61
C THR A 336 -5.88 -30.47 5.96
N SER A 337 -5.37 -29.83 7.01
CA SER A 337 -5.54 -30.29 8.37
C SER A 337 -7.01 -30.32 8.78
N ASP A 338 -7.37 -31.35 9.54
CA ASP A 338 -8.69 -31.57 10.11
C ASP A 338 -8.57 -32.19 11.52
N ASP A 339 -9.68 -32.74 12.03
CA ASP A 339 -9.71 -33.36 13.36
C ASP A 339 -8.87 -34.65 13.42
N VAL A 340 -8.71 -35.35 12.29
CA VAL A 340 -8.07 -36.65 12.16
C VAL A 340 -6.59 -36.53 11.79
N SER A 341 -6.25 -35.60 10.91
CA SER A 341 -4.90 -35.33 10.41
C SER A 341 -4.54 -33.87 10.69
N PRO A 342 -3.62 -33.56 11.63
CA PRO A 342 -3.28 -32.19 11.95
C PRO A 342 -2.36 -31.51 10.92
N PHE A 343 -2.17 -32.12 9.74
CA PHE A 343 -1.20 -31.68 8.74
C PHE A 343 -1.87 -31.07 7.52
N ASP A 344 -1.45 -29.85 7.18
CA ASP A 344 -1.52 -29.37 5.81
C ASP A 344 -0.37 -30.02 5.02
N ARG A 345 -0.64 -30.54 3.81
CA ARG A 345 0.37 -31.14 2.93
C ARG A 345 0.43 -30.41 1.61
N PHE A 346 1.65 -30.16 1.14
CA PHE A 346 1.91 -29.40 -0.08
C PHE A 346 2.88 -30.15 -0.99
N HIS A 347 2.64 -30.04 -2.29
CA HIS A 347 3.58 -30.44 -3.32
C HIS A 347 4.10 -29.18 -4.01
N ILE A 348 5.42 -29.00 -3.99
CA ILE A 348 6.12 -27.89 -4.65
C ILE A 348 6.93 -28.47 -5.81
N ARG A 349 6.94 -27.77 -6.95
CA ARG A 349 7.68 -28.17 -8.14
C ARG A 349 8.54 -27.01 -8.64
N HIS A 350 9.74 -27.37 -9.07
CA HIS A 350 10.73 -26.46 -9.61
C HIS A 350 10.91 -26.62 -11.11
N GLU A 351 11.51 -25.61 -11.74
CA GLU A 351 11.75 -25.57 -13.18
C GLU A 351 12.74 -26.64 -13.67
N ASP A 352 13.71 -27.01 -12.83
CA ASP A 352 14.72 -28.04 -13.15
C ASP A 352 14.24 -29.48 -12.91
N GLY A 353 12.98 -29.66 -12.49
CA GLY A 353 12.38 -30.95 -12.19
C GLY A 353 12.50 -31.41 -10.74
N SER A 354 13.21 -30.68 -9.87
CA SER A 354 13.19 -30.95 -8.43
C SER A 354 11.80 -30.69 -7.82
N MET A 355 11.53 -31.36 -6.71
CA MET A 355 10.23 -31.32 -6.03
C MET A 355 10.37 -31.37 -4.52
N GLU A 356 9.40 -30.79 -3.81
CA GLU A 356 9.27 -30.89 -2.36
C GLU A 356 7.89 -31.41 -1.98
N HIS A 357 7.86 -32.31 -1.00
CA HIS A 357 6.67 -32.64 -0.24
C HIS A 357 6.78 -32.01 1.15
N ILE A 358 5.91 -31.05 1.45
CA ILE A 358 5.95 -30.30 2.71
C ILE A 358 4.74 -30.71 3.55
N GLY A 359 4.98 -31.17 4.79
CA GLY A 359 3.97 -31.37 5.81
C GLY A 359 4.07 -30.27 6.88
N VAL A 360 2.96 -29.59 7.17
CA VAL A 360 2.89 -28.55 8.20
C VAL A 360 1.84 -28.95 9.24
N ASN A 361 2.28 -29.29 10.45
CA ASN A 361 1.39 -29.56 11.56
C ASN A 361 0.84 -28.23 12.11
N THR A 362 -0.44 -27.95 11.86
CA THR A 362 -1.05 -26.66 12.21
C THR A 362 -1.22 -26.47 13.72
N ARG A 363 -1.25 -27.57 14.48
CA ARG A 363 -1.38 -27.58 15.95
C ARG A 363 -0.03 -27.32 16.63
N THR A 364 1.01 -28.06 16.26
CA THR A 364 2.32 -27.99 16.92
C THR A 364 3.29 -27.00 16.28
N GLY A 365 3.09 -26.68 15.00
CA GLY A 365 4.04 -25.91 14.18
C GLY A 365 5.23 -26.73 13.66
N ASP A 366 5.20 -28.05 13.82
CA ASP A 366 6.20 -28.93 13.21
C ASP A 366 6.08 -28.88 11.68
N VAL A 367 7.21 -28.81 11.01
CA VAL A 367 7.30 -28.83 9.55
C VAL A 367 8.29 -29.90 9.11
N GLU A 368 7.86 -30.70 8.14
CA GLU A 368 8.66 -31.69 7.45
C GLU A 368 8.77 -31.28 5.97
N ILE A 369 9.97 -31.22 5.42
CA ILE A 369 10.23 -30.96 4.00
C ILE A 369 10.99 -32.15 3.44
N ASP A 370 10.35 -32.90 2.54
CA ASP A 370 10.98 -33.97 1.79
C ASP A 370 11.34 -33.44 0.40
N HIS A 371 12.60 -33.05 0.19
CA HIS A 371 13.11 -32.50 -1.06
C HIS A 371 13.77 -33.59 -1.90
N TYR A 372 13.42 -33.61 -3.18
CA TYR A 372 14.01 -34.46 -4.20
C TYR A 372 14.66 -33.57 -5.25
N ASP A 373 15.98 -33.67 -5.39
CA ASP A 373 16.70 -32.89 -6.40
C ASP A 373 16.36 -33.39 -7.82
N LYS A 374 16.88 -32.72 -8.86
CA LYS A 374 16.68 -33.12 -10.26
C LYS A 374 17.24 -34.52 -10.61
N ARG A 375 18.04 -35.12 -9.74
CA ARG A 375 18.60 -36.48 -9.87
C ARG A 375 17.81 -37.50 -9.04
N GLY A 376 16.81 -37.06 -8.28
CA GLY A 376 16.02 -37.88 -7.36
C GLY A 376 16.68 -38.13 -6.00
N GLN A 377 17.81 -37.45 -5.70
CA GLN A 377 18.43 -37.55 -4.38
C GLN A 377 17.56 -36.86 -3.34
N ARG A 378 17.35 -37.54 -2.21
CA ARG A 378 16.43 -37.13 -1.17
C ARG A 378 17.14 -36.41 -0.02
N THR A 379 16.57 -35.27 0.39
CA THR A 379 16.92 -34.54 1.60
C THR A 379 15.68 -34.30 2.44
N LEU A 380 15.67 -34.75 3.69
CA LEU A 380 14.61 -34.48 4.65
C LEU A 380 15.02 -33.32 5.57
N ILE A 381 14.15 -32.35 5.75
CA ILE A 381 14.28 -31.32 6.78
C ILE A 381 13.13 -31.44 7.77
N GLU A 382 13.46 -31.46 9.06
CA GLU A 382 12.49 -31.42 10.15
C GLU A 382 12.76 -30.18 11.00
N MET A 383 11.72 -29.40 11.30
CA MET A 383 11.86 -28.15 12.06
C MET A 383 10.60 -27.81 12.84
N ASN A 384 10.72 -26.89 13.81
CA ASN A 384 9.57 -26.23 14.42
C ASN A 384 9.85 -24.73 14.55
N GLY A 385 9.30 -23.95 13.61
CA GLY A 385 9.47 -22.49 13.57
C GLY A 385 8.85 -21.78 14.77
N ARG A 386 7.72 -22.30 15.31
CA ARG A 386 7.04 -21.71 16.48
C ARG A 386 7.89 -21.79 17.75
N ARG A 387 8.69 -22.85 17.88
CA ARG A 387 9.59 -23.07 19.02
C ARG A 387 11.02 -22.58 18.77
N ALA A 388 11.28 -21.98 17.60
CA ALA A 388 12.62 -21.59 17.15
C ALA A 388 13.67 -22.71 17.28
N GLN A 389 13.25 -23.97 17.12
CA GLN A 389 14.16 -25.11 17.21
C GLN A 389 15.03 -25.18 15.95
N PRO A 390 16.33 -25.50 16.06
CA PRO A 390 17.16 -25.76 14.90
C PRO A 390 16.54 -26.82 13.99
N ALA A 391 16.64 -26.64 12.68
CA ALA A 391 16.22 -27.63 11.71
C ALA A 391 17.21 -28.78 11.69
N ARG A 392 16.71 -30.02 11.68
CA ARG A 392 17.49 -31.21 11.39
C ARG A 392 17.42 -31.47 9.89
N VAL A 393 18.57 -31.56 9.24
CA VAL A 393 18.69 -31.84 7.81
C VAL A 393 19.34 -33.21 7.65
N THR A 394 18.68 -34.14 6.97
CA THR A 394 19.16 -35.50 6.72
C THR A 394 19.19 -35.76 5.22
N GLU A 395 20.38 -36.04 4.67
CA GLU A 395 20.58 -36.47 3.30
C GLU A 395 20.51 -38.00 3.22
N PHE A 396 19.94 -38.53 2.14
CA PHE A 396 19.81 -39.97 1.90
C PHE A 396 20.54 -40.39 0.61
N ASP A 397 20.99 -41.64 0.58
CA ASP A 397 21.44 -42.30 -0.66
C ASP A 397 20.25 -42.78 -1.52
N ALA A 398 20.56 -43.38 -2.68
CA ALA A 398 19.57 -43.87 -3.63
C ALA A 398 18.70 -45.01 -3.07
N GLU A 399 19.22 -45.75 -2.08
CA GLU A 399 18.53 -46.82 -1.37
C GLU A 399 17.67 -46.30 -0.20
N GLY A 400 17.68 -44.99 0.06
CA GLY A 400 16.90 -44.34 1.11
C GLY A 400 17.51 -44.46 2.51
N LYS A 401 18.80 -44.76 2.61
CA LYS A 401 19.54 -44.80 3.87
C LYS A 401 20.18 -43.43 4.15
N PRO A 402 20.13 -42.93 5.41
CA PRO A 402 20.71 -41.65 5.75
C PRO A 402 22.24 -41.71 5.60
N ILE A 403 22.79 -40.77 4.83
CA ILE A 403 24.23 -40.62 4.59
C ILE A 403 24.84 -39.51 5.45
N LYS A 404 24.07 -38.46 5.74
CA LYS A 404 24.51 -37.31 6.53
C LYS A 404 23.35 -36.73 7.31
N THR A 405 23.60 -36.28 8.53
CA THR A 405 22.62 -35.52 9.32
C THR A 405 23.32 -34.36 9.99
N GLU A 406 22.76 -33.17 9.84
CA GLU A 406 23.27 -31.93 10.42
C GLU A 406 22.13 -31.12 11.04
N THR A 407 22.51 -30.12 11.83
CA THR A 407 21.56 -29.22 12.50
C THR A 407 21.85 -27.79 12.07
N VAL A 408 20.82 -27.11 11.58
CA VAL A 408 20.90 -25.74 11.06
C VAL A 408 20.06 -24.84 11.94
N ALA A 409 20.65 -23.78 12.49
CA ALA A 409 19.91 -22.81 13.30
C ALA A 409 18.82 -22.12 12.46
N MET A 410 17.59 -22.09 12.96
CA MET A 410 16.44 -21.47 12.29
C MET A 410 16.41 -19.95 12.41
N ARG A 411 16.88 -19.44 13.56
CA ARG A 411 17.07 -18.01 13.87
C ARG A 411 18.22 -17.88 14.86
N GLU A 412 19.11 -16.91 14.67
CA GLU A 412 20.05 -16.53 15.72
C GLU A 412 19.32 -15.75 16.83
N GLY A 413 18.95 -16.46 17.90
CA GLY A 413 18.58 -15.95 19.23
C GLY A 413 17.25 -15.20 19.38
N SER A 414 16.28 -15.77 20.10
CA SER A 414 15.18 -15.03 20.79
C SER A 414 14.48 -15.87 21.87
N PRO A 415 14.13 -15.30 23.05
CA PRO A 415 13.23 -15.90 24.05
C PRO A 415 11.75 -15.42 23.92
N PRO A 416 10.78 -16.06 24.61
CA PRO A 416 9.35 -15.97 24.28
C PRO A 416 8.55 -14.91 25.07
N SER A 417 7.50 -14.39 24.44
CA SER A 417 6.50 -13.47 25.02
C SER A 417 5.17 -14.18 25.32
N GLY A 418 4.46 -13.71 26.35
CA GLY A 418 3.09 -14.10 26.67
C GLY A 418 2.27 -12.91 27.16
N HIS A 419 1.00 -12.85 26.76
CA HIS A 419 -0.19 -12.69 27.62
C HIS A 419 -1.42 -12.23 26.81
N GLU A 420 -2.51 -12.99 26.93
CA GLU A 420 -3.90 -12.65 26.56
C GLU A 420 -4.63 -11.99 27.73
N GLN A 421 -5.66 -11.18 27.45
CA GLN A 421 -6.76 -10.90 28.38
C GLN A 421 -8.07 -10.58 27.65
N THR A 422 -9.18 -11.16 28.15
CA THR A 422 -10.57 -11.01 27.68
C THR A 422 -11.41 -10.31 28.75
N ARG A 423 -12.40 -9.47 28.37
CA ARG A 423 -13.55 -9.15 29.26
C ARG A 423 -14.81 -8.67 28.52
N THR A 424 -15.94 -9.06 29.10
CA THR A 424 -17.36 -9.02 28.68
C THR A 424 -18.11 -7.73 29.05
N ALA A 425 -19.22 -7.44 28.36
CA ALA A 425 -20.12 -6.28 28.56
C ALA A 425 -21.54 -6.70 29.02
N GLN A 426 -22.25 -5.77 29.68
CA GLN A 426 -23.70 -5.81 29.96
C GLN A 426 -24.33 -4.43 29.71
N ALA A 427 -25.60 -4.41 29.29
CA ALA A 427 -26.39 -3.24 28.94
C ALA A 427 -27.81 -3.34 29.53
N GLU A 428 -28.49 -2.21 29.75
CA GLU A 428 -29.97 -2.03 29.78
C GLU A 428 -30.35 -0.54 30.11
N PRO A 429 -31.62 -0.06 30.09
CA PRO A 429 -32.45 0.31 28.92
C PRO A 429 -33.07 1.75 28.98
N ARG A 430 -33.85 2.14 27.96
CA ARG A 430 -34.38 3.49 27.63
C ARG A 430 -35.91 3.66 27.86
N LYS A 431 -36.40 4.89 28.12
CA LYS A 431 -37.67 5.54 27.59
C LYS A 431 -37.97 6.89 28.30
N PRO A 432 -38.95 7.75 27.89
CA PRO A 432 -39.43 8.23 26.56
C PRO A 432 -39.55 9.80 26.45
N ALA A 433 -40.09 10.33 25.34
CA ALA A 433 -40.16 11.75 24.90
C ALA A 433 -41.58 12.39 24.95
N PRO A 434 -41.73 13.72 24.67
CA PRO A 434 -42.78 14.24 23.76
C PRO A 434 -42.37 15.45 22.85
N GLU A 435 -42.79 15.47 21.56
CA GLU A 435 -43.75 16.39 20.84
C GLU A 435 -43.15 17.70 20.26
N ALA A 436 -43.51 18.24 19.07
CA ALA A 436 -43.78 17.73 17.72
C ALA A 436 -43.57 18.90 16.73
N ALA A 437 -42.61 18.77 15.81
CA ALA A 437 -42.25 19.75 14.76
C ALA A 437 -42.75 19.25 13.38
N PRO A 438 -42.77 20.08 12.31
CA PRO A 438 -43.44 19.74 11.05
C PRO A 438 -42.94 18.41 10.46
N ALA A 439 -43.89 17.58 10.01
CA ALA A 439 -43.63 16.20 9.66
C ALA A 439 -42.71 16.07 8.44
N LEU A 440 -41.52 15.53 8.66
CA LEU A 440 -40.58 15.09 7.63
C LEU A 440 -41.26 14.12 6.65
N SER A 441 -40.86 14.14 5.38
CA SER A 441 -41.27 13.08 4.44
C SER A 441 -40.71 11.72 4.87
N PRO A 442 -41.34 10.58 4.50
CA PRO A 442 -40.84 9.25 4.87
C PRO A 442 -39.37 9.01 4.49
N ARG A 443 -38.95 9.57 3.35
CA ARG A 443 -37.56 9.52 2.88
C ARG A 443 -36.61 10.30 3.79
N GLN A 444 -36.96 11.52 4.18
CA GLN A 444 -36.14 12.32 5.10
C GLN A 444 -36.12 11.73 6.51
N GLN A 445 -37.23 11.11 6.95
CA GLN A 445 -37.25 10.35 8.21
C GLN A 445 -36.30 9.15 8.16
N ALA A 446 -36.28 8.43 7.04
CA ALA A 446 -35.36 7.33 6.83
C ALA A 446 -33.89 7.80 6.83
N GLN A 447 -33.58 8.88 6.10
CA GLN A 447 -32.24 9.48 6.07
C GLN A 447 -31.81 9.99 7.46
N PHE A 448 -32.68 10.67 8.19
CA PHE A 448 -32.40 11.12 9.55
C PHE A 448 -32.11 9.94 10.48
N SER A 449 -32.95 8.90 10.44
CA SER A 449 -32.79 7.69 11.24
C SER A 449 -31.50 6.93 10.90
N GLN A 450 -31.13 6.90 9.62
CA GLN A 450 -29.89 6.32 9.13
C GLN A 450 -28.67 7.13 9.58
N ALA A 451 -28.68 8.45 9.40
CA ALA A 451 -27.62 9.35 9.86
C ALA A 451 -27.41 9.23 11.36
N TYR A 452 -28.49 9.23 12.14
CA TYR A 452 -28.43 9.07 13.59
C TYR A 452 -27.81 7.72 13.97
N ARG A 453 -28.30 6.62 13.39
CA ARG A 453 -27.78 5.27 13.67
C ARG A 453 -26.29 5.12 13.34
N GLN A 454 -25.82 5.78 12.28
CA GLN A 454 -24.46 5.63 11.78
C GLN A 454 -23.45 6.58 12.44
N THR A 455 -23.91 7.73 12.96
CA THR A 455 -23.00 8.78 13.45
C THR A 455 -23.10 9.04 14.95
N SER A 456 -24.17 8.61 15.64
CA SER A 456 -24.41 8.99 17.05
C SER A 456 -23.29 8.59 18.00
N GLU A 457 -22.77 7.37 17.88
CA GLU A 457 -21.71 6.87 18.77
C GLU A 457 -20.40 7.66 18.59
N ALA A 458 -20.03 7.95 17.33
CA ALA A 458 -18.83 8.71 17.02
C ALA A 458 -18.95 10.16 17.49
N LEU A 459 -20.11 10.82 17.29
CA LEU A 459 -20.35 12.18 17.77
C LEU A 459 -20.40 12.23 19.31
N GLN A 460 -20.97 11.22 19.97
CA GLN A 460 -20.98 11.13 21.43
C GLN A 460 -19.57 11.00 22.01
N ARG A 461 -18.69 10.22 21.35
CA ARG A 461 -17.26 10.13 21.73
C ARG A 461 -16.52 11.46 21.59
N GLN A 462 -17.01 12.37 20.76
CA GLN A 462 -16.50 13.74 20.61
C GLN A 462 -17.14 14.73 21.61
N GLY A 463 -17.89 14.22 22.60
CA GLY A 463 -18.51 15.03 23.65
C GLY A 463 -19.83 15.70 23.24
N LEU A 464 -20.40 15.38 22.07
CA LEU A 464 -21.69 15.94 21.68
C LEU A 464 -22.83 15.29 22.47
N THR A 465 -23.74 16.13 22.95
CA THR A 465 -24.98 15.71 23.61
C THR A 465 -25.98 15.10 22.60
N PRO A 466 -26.96 14.30 23.05
CA PRO A 466 -27.99 13.75 22.16
C PRO A 466 -28.73 14.80 21.32
N THR A 467 -28.93 16.00 21.88
CA THR A 467 -29.52 17.14 21.17
C THR A 467 -28.61 17.63 20.05
N GLN A 468 -27.31 17.80 20.32
CA GLN A 468 -26.32 18.19 19.31
C GLN A 468 -26.14 17.14 18.21
N ILE A 469 -26.18 15.86 18.57
CA ILE A 469 -26.18 14.76 17.60
C ILE A 469 -27.39 14.87 16.66
N SER A 470 -28.57 15.14 17.21
CA SER A 470 -29.79 15.32 16.43
C SER A 470 -29.71 16.54 15.51
N GLN A 471 -29.08 17.64 15.95
CA GLN A 471 -28.81 18.83 15.12
C GLN A 471 -27.91 18.49 13.93
N VAL A 472 -26.81 17.77 14.18
CA VAL A 472 -25.86 17.34 13.13
C VAL A 472 -26.52 16.40 12.12
N CYS A 473 -27.35 15.46 12.58
CA CYS A 473 -28.07 14.54 11.69
C CYS A 473 -29.13 15.27 10.84
N ALA A 474 -29.85 16.25 11.42
CA ALA A 474 -30.80 17.06 10.66
C ALA A 474 -30.08 17.93 9.61
N ALA A 475 -28.94 18.51 9.96
CA ALA A 475 -28.10 19.25 9.03
C ALA A 475 -27.59 18.35 7.88
N ALA A 476 -27.28 17.08 8.15
CA ALA A 476 -26.91 16.11 7.12
C ALA A 476 -28.05 15.84 6.13
N VAL A 477 -29.29 15.75 6.61
CA VAL A 477 -30.48 15.60 5.74
C VAL A 477 -30.67 16.85 4.87
N ALA A 478 -30.52 18.05 5.44
CA ALA A 478 -30.55 19.30 4.68
C ALA A 478 -29.40 19.38 3.66
N HIS A 479 -28.22 18.89 4.02
CA HIS A 479 -27.09 18.80 3.11
C HIS A 479 -27.39 17.89 1.92
N CYS A 480 -27.97 16.70 2.16
CA CYS A 480 -28.37 15.76 1.10
C CYS A 480 -29.38 16.39 0.14
N ALA A 481 -30.34 17.17 0.65
CA ALA A 481 -31.32 17.87 -0.18
C ALA A 481 -30.69 18.94 -1.10
N ARG A 482 -29.49 19.44 -0.75
CA ARG A 482 -28.81 20.51 -1.49
C ARG A 482 -27.83 20.01 -2.56
N VAL A 483 -27.14 18.91 -2.32
CA VAL A 483 -25.95 18.54 -3.12
C VAL A 483 -26.24 17.78 -4.43
N ASP A 484 -27.50 17.42 -4.71
CA ASP A 484 -27.96 16.70 -5.93
C ASP A 484 -26.96 15.64 -6.46
N GLN A 485 -26.57 14.71 -5.58
CA GLN A 485 -25.57 13.66 -5.84
C GLN A 485 -26.15 12.24 -5.78
N GLY A 486 -27.48 12.09 -5.81
CA GLY A 486 -28.15 10.81 -5.61
C GLY A 486 -28.47 10.50 -4.15
N GLU A 487 -29.05 9.32 -3.88
CA GLU A 487 -29.47 8.93 -2.53
C GLU A 487 -28.29 8.71 -1.59
N PRO A 488 -28.35 9.14 -0.32
CA PRO A 488 -27.31 8.85 0.65
C PRO A 488 -27.35 7.37 1.06
N GLU A 489 -26.30 6.64 0.74
CA GLU A 489 -26.08 5.26 1.19
C GLU A 489 -25.49 5.22 2.61
N ARG A 490 -24.71 6.25 2.99
CA ARG A 490 -24.01 6.24 4.28
C ARG A 490 -23.64 7.63 4.80
N PHE A 491 -23.62 7.75 6.13
CA PHE A 491 -23.14 8.91 6.88
C PHE A 491 -21.94 8.51 7.74
N LEU A 492 -20.91 9.36 7.76
CA LEU A 492 -19.64 9.12 8.44
C LEU A 492 -19.21 10.37 9.21
N VAL A 493 -18.54 10.20 10.34
CA VAL A 493 -17.96 11.30 11.13
C VAL A 493 -16.44 11.26 10.93
N SER A 494 -15.83 12.40 10.63
CA SER A 494 -14.38 12.50 10.56
C SER A 494 -13.74 12.20 11.92
N LYS A 495 -12.49 11.71 11.91
CA LYS A 495 -11.79 11.30 13.14
C LYS A 495 -11.58 12.45 14.14
N ASP A 496 -11.41 13.67 13.63
CA ASP A 496 -11.31 14.91 14.41
C ASP A 496 -12.67 15.44 14.91
N GLY A 497 -13.78 14.79 14.55
CA GLY A 497 -15.13 15.21 14.91
C GLY A 497 -15.58 16.52 14.26
N GLN A 498 -14.82 17.07 13.31
CA GLN A 498 -15.10 18.39 12.72
C GLN A 498 -15.98 18.34 11.48
N ARG A 499 -16.09 17.17 10.81
CA ARG A 499 -16.82 16.98 9.56
C ARG A 499 -17.70 15.75 9.59
N LEU A 500 -18.80 15.84 8.84
CA LEU A 500 -19.68 14.72 8.55
C LEU A 500 -19.67 14.49 7.03
N GLY A 501 -19.29 13.28 6.63
CA GLY A 501 -19.29 12.84 5.23
C GLY A 501 -20.57 12.09 4.88
N VAL A 502 -21.09 12.32 3.68
CA VAL A 502 -22.22 11.59 3.10
C VAL A 502 -21.74 10.87 1.84
N VAL A 503 -21.87 9.55 1.83
CA VAL A 503 -21.62 8.73 0.64
C VAL A 503 -22.93 8.53 -0.07
N HIS A 504 -23.01 9.03 -1.30
CA HIS A 504 -24.16 8.90 -2.17
C HIS A 504 -24.05 7.69 -3.11
N GLU A 505 -25.15 7.34 -3.77
CA GLU A 505 -25.21 6.36 -4.86
C GLU A 505 -24.08 6.59 -5.87
N GLY A 506 -23.42 5.51 -6.30
CA GLY A 506 -22.22 5.61 -7.14
C GLY A 506 -20.94 5.95 -6.38
N ARG A 507 -20.98 5.92 -5.03
CA ARG A 507 -19.83 6.16 -4.11
C ARG A 507 -19.25 7.58 -4.17
N ILE A 508 -20.08 8.57 -4.50
CA ILE A 508 -19.69 9.98 -4.48
C ILE A 508 -19.73 10.47 -3.03
N LEU A 509 -18.62 11.05 -2.53
CA LEU A 509 -18.52 11.59 -1.18
C LEU A 509 -18.74 13.11 -1.19
N SER A 510 -19.70 13.59 -0.40
CA SER A 510 -19.81 14.99 -0.01
C SER A 510 -19.48 15.17 1.46
N GLU A 511 -19.02 16.36 1.86
CA GLU A 511 -18.69 16.67 3.26
C GLU A 511 -19.40 17.94 3.73
N MET A 512 -19.75 17.98 5.02
CA MET A 512 -20.21 19.18 5.71
C MET A 512 -19.48 19.38 7.04
N PRO A 513 -19.16 20.62 7.42
CA PRO A 513 -18.58 20.90 8.73
C PRO A 513 -19.63 20.75 9.85
N ILE A 514 -19.24 20.19 10.99
CA ILE A 514 -20.10 19.95 12.16
C ILE A 514 -20.33 21.24 12.95
N ALA A 515 -19.31 22.09 13.13
CA ALA A 515 -19.45 23.30 13.93
C ALA A 515 -20.57 24.25 13.43
N PRO A 516 -20.71 24.54 12.12
CA PRO A 516 -21.84 25.32 11.60
C PRO A 516 -23.20 24.61 11.74
N ALA A 517 -23.22 23.27 11.73
CA ALA A 517 -24.45 22.51 11.94
C ALA A 517 -24.99 22.66 13.37
N LEU A 518 -24.09 22.76 14.36
CA LEU A 518 -24.46 22.96 15.77
C LEU A 518 -25.00 24.36 16.08
N ALA A 519 -24.75 25.34 15.21
CA ALA A 519 -25.21 26.72 15.39
C ALA A 519 -26.72 26.90 15.16
N ARG A 520 -27.43 25.86 14.68
CA ARG A 520 -28.88 25.91 14.41
C ARG A 520 -29.58 24.71 15.05
N GLY A 521 -30.83 24.92 15.45
CA GLY A 521 -31.67 23.86 16.02
C GLY A 521 -32.04 22.78 14.99
N THR A 522 -32.34 21.57 15.48
CA THR A 522 -32.78 20.43 14.66
C THR A 522 -33.95 20.83 13.75
N GLU A 523 -34.96 21.49 14.30
CA GLU A 523 -36.14 21.93 13.56
C GLU A 523 -35.81 22.88 12.40
N ALA A 524 -34.84 23.78 12.58
CA ALA A 524 -34.43 24.73 11.55
C ALA A 524 -33.79 24.03 10.35
N HIS A 525 -32.94 23.01 10.59
CA HIS A 525 -32.35 22.20 9.52
C HIS A 525 -33.40 21.35 8.81
N LEU A 526 -34.33 20.76 9.55
CA LEU A 526 -35.42 19.96 8.98
C LEU A 526 -36.39 20.81 8.15
N ALA A 527 -36.72 22.02 8.60
CA ALA A 527 -37.51 22.98 7.83
C ALA A 527 -36.78 23.39 6.53
N GLN A 528 -35.46 23.63 6.59
CA GLN A 528 -34.65 23.91 5.41
C GLN A 528 -34.67 22.73 4.40
N ALA A 529 -34.55 21.50 4.90
CA ALA A 529 -34.61 20.30 4.06
C ALA A 529 -35.98 20.13 3.38
N ALA A 530 -37.06 20.55 4.04
CA ALA A 530 -38.42 20.52 3.46
C ALA A 530 -38.62 21.59 2.37
N GLN A 531 -38.13 22.82 2.60
CA GLN A 531 -38.30 23.96 1.67
C GLN A 531 -37.52 23.79 0.35
N GLN A 532 -36.34 23.18 0.37
CA GLN A 532 -35.49 23.04 -0.82
C GLN A 532 -36.09 22.14 -1.91
N ARG A 533 -37.17 21.40 -1.61
CA ARG A 533 -37.91 20.61 -2.59
C ARG A 533 -38.99 21.40 -3.32
N GLU A 534 -39.56 22.43 -2.71
CA GLU A 534 -40.59 23.27 -3.36
C GLU A 534 -40.01 24.09 -4.52
N THR A 535 -38.69 24.28 -4.55
CA THR A 535 -37.98 25.04 -5.58
C THR A 535 -37.43 24.22 -6.74
N THR A 536 -37.56 22.89 -6.72
CA THR A 536 -37.03 22.02 -7.79
C THR A 536 -38.20 21.43 -8.58
N PRO A 537 -38.55 21.97 -9.76
CA PRO A 537 -39.62 21.41 -10.58
C PRO A 537 -39.26 19.99 -10.98
N THR A 538 -40.22 19.07 -10.85
CA THR A 538 -40.01 17.70 -11.30
C THR A 538 -39.84 17.67 -12.82
N VAL A 539 -39.01 16.77 -13.34
CA VAL A 539 -38.76 16.57 -14.78
C VAL A 539 -40.08 16.39 -15.58
N ASN A 540 -41.15 15.94 -14.93
CA ASN A 540 -42.49 15.86 -15.52
C ASN A 540 -43.19 17.22 -15.72
N GLU A 541 -42.93 18.23 -14.90
CA GLU A 541 -43.52 19.57 -15.07
C GLU A 541 -42.82 20.38 -16.17
N GLN A 542 -41.50 20.20 -16.36
CA GLN A 542 -40.79 20.75 -17.52
C GLN A 542 -41.19 20.06 -18.83
N ALA A 543 -41.47 18.75 -18.79
CA ALA A 543 -42.00 18.02 -19.94
C ALA A 543 -43.44 18.47 -20.29
N GLN A 544 -44.29 18.72 -19.28
CA GLN A 544 -45.66 19.21 -19.50
C GLN A 544 -45.71 20.69 -19.92
N ALA A 545 -44.80 21.54 -19.41
CA ALA A 545 -44.67 22.93 -19.86
C ALA A 545 -44.20 23.02 -21.32
N SER A 546 -43.28 22.14 -21.73
CA SER A 546 -42.80 22.05 -23.11
C SER A 546 -43.87 21.50 -24.08
N GLN A 547 -44.73 20.57 -23.61
CA GLN A 547 -45.86 20.06 -24.41
C GLN A 547 -47.01 21.08 -24.56
N ARG A 548 -47.24 21.95 -23.57
CA ARG A 548 -48.24 23.02 -23.67
C ARG A 548 -47.83 24.16 -24.62
N LEU A 549 -46.54 24.42 -24.79
CA LEU A 549 -46.03 25.37 -25.79
C LEU A 549 -46.09 24.83 -27.23
N ALA A 550 -46.04 23.51 -27.41
CA ALA A 550 -46.08 22.86 -28.73
C ALA A 550 -47.50 22.64 -29.31
N SER A 551 -48.56 22.93 -28.53
CA SER A 551 -49.96 22.65 -28.92
C SER A 551 -50.78 23.90 -29.27
N ALA A 552 -50.15 25.07 -29.45
CA ALA A 552 -50.85 26.26 -29.91
C ALA A 552 -51.24 26.12 -31.40
N PRO A 553 -52.52 26.28 -31.78
CA PRO A 553 -52.96 26.15 -33.16
C PRO A 553 -52.37 27.29 -34.00
N GLN A 554 -51.63 26.94 -35.06
CA GLN A 554 -51.15 27.88 -36.07
C GLN A 554 -52.32 28.37 -36.92
N THR A 555 -52.59 29.67 -36.86
CA THR A 555 -53.49 30.38 -37.77
C THR A 555 -52.91 30.35 -39.19
N PRO A 556 -53.68 29.98 -40.23
CA PRO A 556 -53.15 29.97 -41.60
C PRO A 556 -52.97 31.40 -42.13
N ALA A 557 -51.80 31.67 -42.70
CA ALA A 557 -51.49 32.94 -43.36
C ALA A 557 -52.18 33.05 -44.73
N PRO A 558 -52.52 34.28 -45.19
CA PRO A 558 -53.38 34.49 -46.35
C PRO A 558 -52.65 34.28 -47.68
N VAL A 559 -53.36 33.66 -48.62
CA VAL A 559 -52.98 33.57 -50.03
C VAL A 559 -53.04 34.96 -50.65
N ARG A 560 -51.96 35.40 -51.30
CA ARG A 560 -51.97 36.53 -52.24
C ARG A 560 -51.63 36.03 -53.64
N ILE A 561 -52.52 36.38 -54.58
CA ILE A 561 -52.33 36.39 -56.03
C ILE A 561 -51.43 37.59 -56.38
#